data_AF-A0A2M7ML58-F1
#
_entry.id   AF-A0A2M7ML58-F1
#
_cell.length_a   1.000
_cell.length_b   1.000
_cell.length_c   1.000
_cell.angle_alpha   90.00
_cell.angle_beta   90.00
_cell.angle_gamma   90.00
#
_symmetry.space_group_name_H-M   'P 1'
#
loop_
_entity.id
_entity.type
_entity.pdbx_description
1 polymer ?
#
loop_
_entity_poly.entity_id
_entity_poly.type
_entity_poly.pdbx_seq_one_letter_code
_entity_poly.pdbx_strand_id
1 'polypeptide(L)'
;MFTYNMANKMESSKTKLISMTDYRPPGKQVSKIYDAVQRKIKSTGFDLFNYKKVFADLETRKLIREGRTIGCFYIESPGMRSLLRRTNCETFEMLTAVSSIIRPGVAESGMMKEFIERHKDPKRRKYLIPKMKEILGETYGVMIYQEDVIKVAHHIVGLTLEEADLLRRAMSGKMRSHKAMQMLSERFFSCCKEKNYSETVSQALWKQIESFAGYAFCKAHSASFALLSFQVAYLKAHYPAEFMAGVLNNGGGYYSTAVYITEAQRLGLKLLLPDVNRSLYGYVGKDQEIRIGFIAIKNFEESSAETIVDERNE
;
A
#
# COMPACT_ATOMS: atom_id res chain seq x y z
N MET A 1 12.18 -6.30 14.32
CA MET A 1 11.45 -7.44 14.91
C MET A 1 11.40 -7.18 16.42
N PHE A 2 10.37 -6.49 16.91
CA PHE A 2 10.24 -6.14 18.32
C PHE A 2 9.20 -7.06 18.97
N THR A 3 9.64 -8.24 19.40
CA THR A 3 8.90 -9.06 20.36
C THR A 3 9.26 -8.55 21.76
N TYR A 4 8.33 -7.82 22.37
CA TYR A 4 8.43 -7.47 23.78
C TYR A 4 8.17 -8.74 24.60
N ASN A 5 9.13 -9.09 25.45
CA ASN A 5 9.14 -10.32 26.23
C ASN A 5 8.07 -10.23 27.34
N MET A 6 6.90 -10.85 27.13
CA MET A 6 5.84 -10.96 28.15
C MET A 6 6.15 -12.10 29.13
N ALA A 7 7.14 -11.88 30.00
CA ALA A 7 7.37 -12.73 31.15
C ALA A 7 7.61 -11.84 32.37
N ASN A 8 6.53 -11.38 33.01
CA ASN A 8 6.37 -11.37 34.47
C ASN A 8 5.09 -10.64 34.91
N LYS A 9 4.47 -11.21 35.95
CA LYS A 9 3.28 -10.79 36.72
C LYS A 9 1.92 -11.22 36.18
N MET A 10 1.62 -12.51 36.42
CA MET A 10 0.30 -12.91 36.90
C MET A 10 0.10 -12.34 38.31
N GLU A 11 -0.55 -11.19 38.42
CA GLU A 11 -1.22 -10.75 39.65
C GLU A 11 -2.65 -10.35 39.28
N SER A 12 -3.61 -10.89 40.02
CA SER A 12 -5.03 -10.72 39.77
C SER A 12 -5.42 -9.24 39.79
N SER A 13 -5.81 -8.70 38.64
CA SER A 13 -6.42 -7.38 38.56
C SER A 13 -7.70 -7.50 37.75
N LYS A 14 -8.84 -7.33 38.43
CA LYS A 14 -10.16 -7.13 37.82
C LYS A 14 -9.98 -6.12 36.69
N THR A 15 -10.24 -6.54 35.45
CA THR A 15 -10.10 -5.70 34.27
C THR A 15 -11.10 -4.55 34.40
N LYS A 16 -10.66 -3.40 34.93
CA LYS A 16 -11.42 -2.16 34.87
C LYS A 16 -11.59 -1.84 33.38
N LEU A 17 -12.80 -2.03 32.85
CA LEU A 17 -13.19 -1.48 31.57
C LEU A 17 -12.98 0.02 31.64
N ILE A 18 -11.96 0.50 30.93
CA ILE A 18 -11.68 1.92 30.84
C ILE A 18 -12.69 2.52 29.87
N SER A 19 -13.53 3.43 30.37
CA SER A 19 -14.33 4.32 29.53
C SER A 19 -13.37 5.12 28.64
N MET A 20 -13.43 4.90 27.32
CA MET A 20 -12.57 5.61 26.36
C MET A 20 -12.82 7.12 26.36
N THR A 21 -14.01 7.54 26.78
CA THR A 21 -14.38 8.93 27.04
C THR A 21 -13.56 9.55 28.18
N ASP A 22 -13.16 8.75 29.17
CA ASP A 22 -12.44 9.19 30.36
C ASP A 22 -10.93 8.85 30.31
N TYR A 23 -10.50 8.11 29.29
CA TYR A 23 -9.11 7.74 29.12
C TYR A 23 -8.26 8.96 28.72
N ARG A 24 -7.46 9.42 29.67
CA ARG A 24 -6.32 10.31 29.40
C ARG A 24 -5.06 9.41 29.29
N PRO A 25 -4.26 9.52 28.22
CA PRO A 25 -2.99 8.80 28.14
C PRO A 25 -2.11 9.14 29.35
N PRO A 26 -1.60 8.15 30.10
CA PRO A 26 -0.71 8.42 31.21
C PRO A 26 0.66 8.90 30.67
N GLY A 27 1.00 10.17 30.87
CA GLY A 27 2.25 10.77 30.43
C GLY A 27 2.08 12.20 29.91
N LYS A 28 3.19 12.90 29.63
CA LYS A 28 3.20 14.20 28.94
C LYS A 28 2.22 14.12 27.78
N GLN A 29 1.31 15.09 27.69
CA GLN A 29 0.46 15.30 26.53
C GLN A 29 1.35 15.16 25.30
N VAL A 30 1.18 14.08 24.53
CA VAL A 30 1.97 13.83 23.32
C VAL A 30 1.56 14.91 22.34
N SER A 31 2.19 16.07 22.43
CA SER A 31 1.91 17.21 21.55
C SER A 31 2.28 16.87 20.11
N LYS A 32 3.18 15.89 19.93
CA LYS A 32 3.66 15.36 18.66
C LYS A 32 4.11 13.90 18.83
N ILE A 33 3.57 12.98 18.02
CA ILE A 33 4.05 11.58 17.93
C ILE A 33 5.37 11.52 17.15
N TYR A 34 5.55 12.46 16.20
CA TYR A 34 6.79 12.77 15.49
C TYR A 34 6.77 14.26 15.16
N ASP A 35 7.92 14.87 14.90
CA ASP A 35 7.91 16.19 14.28
C ASP A 35 7.12 16.15 12.98
N ALA A 36 6.20 17.12 12.83
CA ALA A 36 5.51 17.30 11.57
C ALA A 36 6.57 17.45 10.49
N VAL A 37 6.59 16.53 9.52
CA VAL A 37 7.41 16.66 8.32
C VAL A 37 7.18 18.08 7.82
N GLN A 38 8.22 18.91 7.87
CA GLN A 38 8.06 20.32 7.54
C GLN A 38 7.50 20.38 6.12
N ARG A 39 6.28 20.92 5.99
CA ARG A 39 5.69 21.25 4.70
C ARG A 39 6.44 22.47 4.14
N LYS A 40 7.71 22.31 3.77
CA LYS A 40 8.45 23.34 3.06
C LYS A 40 7.88 23.40 1.64
N ILE A 41 6.83 24.21 1.47
CA ILE A 41 6.21 24.55 0.18
C ILE A 41 7.08 25.57 -0.59
N LYS A 42 8.26 25.95 -0.08
CA LYS A 42 9.11 26.97 -0.70
C LYS A 42 10.31 26.38 -1.45
N SER A 43 10.11 26.22 -2.77
CA SER A 43 11.05 26.51 -3.88
C SER A 43 10.51 26.00 -5.22
N THR A 44 9.60 25.02 -5.22
CA THR A 44 9.17 24.26 -6.40
C THR A 44 7.83 24.68 -7.02
N GLY A 45 7.05 25.52 -6.34
CA GLY A 45 5.74 25.99 -6.83
C GLY A 45 4.61 24.94 -6.84
N PHE A 46 4.86 23.71 -6.36
CA PHE A 46 3.88 22.63 -6.35
C PHE A 46 3.62 22.08 -4.93
N ASP A 47 2.35 21.94 -4.57
CA ASP A 47 1.91 21.36 -3.31
C ASP A 47 1.65 19.84 -3.46
N LEU A 48 2.55 19.03 -2.90
CA LEU A 48 2.45 17.57 -2.90
C LEU A 48 1.23 17.04 -2.11
N PHE A 49 0.61 17.87 -1.27
CA PHE A 49 -0.62 17.53 -0.55
C PHE A 49 -1.90 17.89 -1.32
N ASN A 50 -1.77 18.55 -2.48
CA ASN A 50 -2.88 18.70 -3.40
C ASN A 50 -3.10 17.39 -4.17
N TYR A 51 -3.74 16.42 -3.51
CA TYR A 51 -3.91 15.06 -4.02
C TYR A 51 -4.61 15.01 -5.37
N LYS A 52 -5.59 15.90 -5.62
CA LYS A 52 -6.28 15.96 -6.91
C LYS A 52 -5.32 16.28 -8.05
N LYS A 53 -4.38 17.23 -7.84
CA LYS A 53 -3.36 17.56 -8.84
C LYS A 53 -2.36 16.42 -9.02
N VAL A 54 -1.84 15.85 -7.93
CA VAL A 54 -0.91 14.72 -7.98
C VAL A 54 -1.52 13.52 -8.72
N PHE A 55 -2.77 13.18 -8.42
CA PHE A 55 -3.46 12.07 -9.06
C PHE A 55 -3.81 12.35 -10.52
N ALA A 56 -3.89 13.61 -10.95
CA ALA A 56 -4.20 14.02 -12.31
C ALA A 56 -2.97 14.16 -13.21
N ASP A 57 -1.77 14.21 -12.63
CA ASP A 57 -0.52 14.45 -13.35
C ASP A 57 -0.19 13.34 -14.35
N LEU A 58 0.01 13.72 -15.62
CA LEU A 58 0.16 12.78 -16.73
C LEU A 58 1.48 12.00 -16.66
N GLU A 59 2.58 12.65 -16.28
CA GLU A 59 3.89 12.01 -16.21
C GLU A 59 3.96 11.00 -15.05
N THR A 60 3.37 11.34 -13.90
CA THR A 60 3.23 10.43 -12.75
C THR A 60 2.42 9.19 -13.15
N ARG A 61 1.27 9.39 -13.80
CA ARG A 61 0.41 8.28 -14.28
C ARG A 61 1.14 7.41 -15.28
N LYS A 62 1.86 8.01 -16.24
CA LYS A 62 2.65 7.30 -17.24
C LYS A 62 3.75 6.45 -16.61
N LEU A 63 4.47 7.01 -15.65
CA LEU A 63 5.52 6.31 -14.89
C LEU A 63 4.97 5.07 -14.17
N ILE A 64 3.82 5.21 -13.49
CA ILE A 64 3.14 4.10 -12.82
C ILE A 64 2.66 3.06 -13.83
N ARG A 65 1.98 3.49 -14.90
CA ARG A 65 1.43 2.63 -15.95
C ARG A 65 2.49 1.77 -16.63
N GLU A 66 3.67 2.33 -16.88
CA GLU A 66 4.80 1.62 -17.48
C GLU A 66 5.58 0.77 -16.46
N GLY A 67 5.23 0.86 -15.18
CA GLY A 67 5.91 0.16 -14.09
C GLY A 67 7.36 0.63 -13.93
N ARG A 68 7.64 1.91 -14.19
CA ARG A 68 8.95 2.56 -13.98
C ARG A 68 9.09 3.07 -12.53
N THR A 69 8.77 2.20 -11.58
CA THR A 69 8.52 2.55 -10.17
C THR A 69 9.61 2.06 -9.20
N ILE A 70 10.82 1.75 -9.69
CA ILE A 70 11.97 1.45 -8.82
C ILE A 70 12.21 2.66 -7.90
N GLY A 71 12.34 2.42 -6.59
CA GLY A 71 12.48 3.45 -5.56
C GLY A 71 11.15 4.03 -5.08
N CYS A 72 10.04 3.72 -5.74
CA CYS A 72 8.72 4.19 -5.32
C CYS A 72 8.14 3.27 -4.25
N PHE A 73 7.82 3.84 -3.09
CA PHE A 73 7.22 3.15 -1.96
C PHE A 73 6.04 2.26 -2.38
N TYR A 74 6.03 1.02 -1.87
CA TYR A 74 4.96 0.03 -2.02
C TYR A 74 4.76 -0.53 -3.44
N ILE A 75 5.31 0.11 -4.48
CA ILE A 75 5.03 -0.22 -5.87
C ILE A 75 6.25 -0.60 -6.72
N GLU A 76 7.38 -0.94 -6.08
CA GLU A 76 8.66 -1.19 -6.76
C GLU A 76 8.99 -2.67 -7.07
N SER A 77 8.31 -3.63 -6.44
CA SER A 77 8.66 -5.06 -6.61
C SER A 77 8.44 -5.55 -8.05
N PRO A 78 9.14 -6.61 -8.50
CA PRO A 78 9.00 -7.12 -9.87
C PRO A 78 7.56 -7.50 -10.23
N GLY A 79 6.89 -8.22 -9.32
CA GLY A 79 5.50 -8.66 -9.51
C GLY A 79 4.56 -7.46 -9.59
N MET A 80 4.75 -6.46 -8.73
CA MET A 80 3.94 -5.25 -8.71
C MET A 80 4.10 -4.46 -10.02
N ARG A 81 5.33 -4.21 -10.43
CA ARG A 81 5.65 -3.52 -11.70
C ARG A 81 5.06 -4.24 -12.91
N SER A 82 5.09 -5.57 -12.92
CA SER A 82 4.44 -6.37 -13.95
C SER A 82 2.92 -6.19 -13.95
N LEU A 83 2.32 -6.20 -12.76
CA LEU A 83 0.88 -6.02 -12.60
C LEU A 83 0.42 -4.62 -13.05
N LEU A 84 1.13 -3.55 -12.67
CA LEU A 84 0.85 -2.18 -13.11
C LEU A 84 0.78 -2.06 -14.64
N ARG A 85 1.75 -2.66 -15.36
CA ARG A 85 1.74 -2.71 -16.83
C ARG A 85 0.57 -3.51 -17.38
N ARG A 86 0.28 -4.67 -16.78
CA ARG A 86 -0.80 -5.54 -17.23
C ARG A 86 -2.18 -4.91 -17.03
N THR A 87 -2.35 -4.02 -16.06
CA THR A 87 -3.61 -3.32 -15.79
C THR A 87 -3.64 -1.89 -16.28
N ASN A 88 -2.63 -1.44 -17.04
CA ASN A 88 -2.49 -0.03 -17.46
C ASN A 88 -2.79 0.95 -16.30
N CYS A 89 -2.24 0.66 -15.12
CA CYS A 89 -2.64 1.36 -13.90
C CYS A 89 -2.33 2.86 -13.94
N GLU A 90 -3.36 3.69 -13.93
CA GLU A 90 -3.21 5.15 -14.01
C GLU A 90 -4.09 5.95 -13.03
N THR A 91 -5.00 5.30 -12.29
CA THR A 91 -5.85 5.98 -11.31
C THR A 91 -5.51 5.57 -9.88
N PHE A 92 -5.86 6.43 -8.93
CA PHE A 92 -5.69 6.18 -7.51
C PHE A 92 -6.45 4.93 -7.05
N GLU A 93 -7.69 4.76 -7.53
CA GLU A 93 -8.55 3.63 -7.22
C GLU A 93 -7.96 2.33 -7.78
N MET A 94 -7.45 2.36 -9.02
CA MET A 94 -6.80 1.20 -9.65
C MET A 94 -5.53 0.82 -8.91
N LEU A 95 -4.71 1.78 -8.51
CA LEU A 95 -3.50 1.51 -7.73
C LEU A 95 -3.84 0.89 -6.37
N THR A 96 -4.90 1.38 -5.73
CA THR A 96 -5.41 0.82 -4.47
C THR A 96 -5.88 -0.62 -4.65
N ALA A 97 -6.53 -0.97 -5.76
CA ALA A 97 -6.95 -2.34 -6.07
C ALA A 97 -5.77 -3.26 -6.41
N VAL A 98 -4.89 -2.81 -7.31
CA VAL A 98 -3.70 -3.54 -7.77
C VAL A 98 -2.73 -3.83 -6.63
N SER A 99 -2.55 -2.88 -5.71
CA SER A 99 -1.70 -3.07 -4.53
C SER A 99 -2.30 -4.03 -3.50
N SER A 100 -3.62 -4.12 -3.44
CA SER A 100 -4.31 -5.07 -2.55
C SER A 100 -4.31 -6.50 -3.09
N ILE A 101 -4.39 -6.68 -4.41
CA ILE A 101 -4.62 -7.99 -5.04
C ILE A 101 -3.36 -8.85 -5.18
N ILE A 102 -2.15 -8.25 -5.15
CA ILE A 102 -0.88 -8.95 -5.36
C ILE A 102 -0.44 -9.76 -4.12
N ARG A 103 -1.18 -10.82 -3.81
CA ARG A 103 -0.92 -11.69 -2.65
C ARG A 103 -0.86 -13.16 -3.06
N PRO A 104 -0.05 -14.00 -2.40
CA PRO A 104 0.05 -15.41 -2.72
C PRO A 104 -1.31 -16.11 -2.86
N GLY A 105 -2.18 -16.05 -1.85
CA GLY A 105 -3.48 -16.75 -1.90
C GLY A 105 -4.49 -16.19 -2.93
N VAL A 106 -4.40 -14.89 -3.25
CA VAL A 106 -5.26 -14.28 -4.28
C VAL A 106 -4.78 -14.63 -5.70
N ALA A 107 -3.48 -14.83 -5.87
CA ALA A 107 -2.91 -15.32 -7.11
C ALA A 107 -3.27 -16.81 -7.34
N GLU A 108 -3.19 -17.63 -6.30
CA GLU A 108 -3.52 -19.07 -6.34
C GLU A 108 -5.00 -19.33 -6.64
N SER A 109 -5.91 -18.53 -6.08
CA SER A 109 -7.37 -18.65 -6.34
C SER A 109 -7.80 -18.22 -7.75
N GLY A 110 -6.90 -17.68 -8.56
CA GLY A 110 -7.21 -17.17 -9.91
C GLY A 110 -7.94 -15.82 -9.92
N MET A 111 -8.28 -15.26 -8.76
CA MET A 111 -8.99 -13.98 -8.64
C MET A 111 -8.17 -12.80 -9.20
N MET A 112 -6.84 -12.83 -9.05
CA MET A 112 -5.97 -11.84 -9.70
C MET A 112 -6.09 -11.87 -11.22
N LYS A 113 -6.15 -13.06 -11.82
CA LYS A 113 -6.33 -13.23 -13.27
C LYS A 113 -7.69 -12.71 -13.71
N GLU A 114 -8.74 -13.08 -12.99
CA GLU A 114 -10.12 -12.63 -13.25
C GLU A 114 -10.24 -11.11 -13.22
N PHE A 115 -9.64 -10.45 -12.22
CA PHE A 115 -9.61 -8.99 -12.12
C PHE A 115 -8.96 -8.34 -13.34
N ILE A 116 -7.79 -8.84 -13.76
CA ILE A 116 -7.05 -8.30 -14.93
C ILE A 116 -7.87 -8.49 -16.21
N GLU A 117 -8.49 -9.66 -16.41
CA GLU A 117 -9.29 -9.94 -17.59
C GLU A 117 -10.54 -9.06 -17.67
N ARG A 118 -11.24 -8.86 -16.56
CA ARG A 118 -12.41 -7.96 -16.47
C ARG A 118 -12.04 -6.49 -16.60
N HIS A 119 -10.86 -6.12 -16.14
CA HIS A 119 -10.33 -4.77 -16.34
C HIS A 119 -10.16 -4.49 -17.83
N LYS A 120 -9.47 -5.40 -18.55
CA LYS A 120 -9.14 -5.27 -19.98
C LYS A 120 -10.34 -5.41 -20.91
N ASP A 121 -11.26 -6.34 -20.61
CA ASP A 121 -12.41 -6.62 -21.46
C ASP A 121 -13.73 -6.34 -20.71
N PRO A 122 -14.42 -5.23 -21.01
CA PRO A 122 -15.73 -4.93 -20.45
C PRO A 122 -16.77 -6.05 -20.65
N LYS A 123 -16.66 -6.86 -21.72
CA LYS A 123 -17.60 -7.96 -21.99
C LYS A 123 -17.46 -9.11 -20.98
N ARG A 124 -16.32 -9.21 -20.30
CA ARG A 124 -16.07 -10.21 -19.24
C ARG A 124 -16.61 -9.79 -17.87
N ARG A 125 -17.09 -8.56 -17.70
CA ARG A 125 -17.64 -8.05 -16.43
C ARG A 125 -19.02 -8.66 -16.15
N LYS A 126 -19.00 -9.93 -15.74
CA LYS A 126 -20.19 -10.69 -15.35
C LYS A 126 -20.37 -10.61 -13.84
N TYR A 127 -21.59 -10.31 -13.43
CA TYR A 127 -21.99 -10.21 -12.03
C TYR A 127 -22.96 -11.34 -11.73
N LEU A 128 -22.78 -12.02 -10.59
CA LEU A 128 -23.70 -13.07 -10.17
C LEU A 128 -25.10 -12.51 -9.91
N ILE A 129 -25.15 -11.28 -9.40
CA ILE A 129 -26.37 -10.56 -9.07
C ILE A 129 -26.22 -9.10 -9.53
N PRO A 130 -27.25 -8.46 -10.13
CA PRO A 130 -27.19 -7.07 -10.59
C PRO A 130 -26.67 -6.08 -9.55
N LYS A 131 -27.09 -6.25 -8.28
CA LYS A 131 -26.67 -5.43 -7.13
C LYS A 131 -25.14 -5.42 -6.91
N MET A 132 -24.43 -6.49 -7.30
CA MET A 132 -22.96 -6.52 -7.22
C MET A 132 -22.31 -5.44 -8.07
N LYS A 133 -22.91 -5.05 -9.20
CA LYS A 133 -22.38 -3.98 -10.04
C LYS A 133 -22.39 -2.64 -9.31
N GLU A 134 -23.39 -2.39 -8.48
CA GLU A 134 -23.48 -1.16 -7.69
C GLU A 134 -22.42 -1.11 -6.58
N ILE A 135 -22.22 -2.22 -5.86
CA ILE A 135 -21.35 -2.23 -4.68
C ILE A 135 -19.88 -2.57 -4.97
N LEU A 136 -19.62 -3.34 -6.04
CA LEU A 136 -18.29 -3.83 -6.46
C LEU A 136 -17.96 -3.38 -7.90
N GLY A 137 -18.61 -2.32 -8.39
CA GLY A 137 -18.37 -1.79 -9.74
C GLY A 137 -16.92 -1.38 -9.97
N GLU A 138 -16.30 -0.77 -8.94
CA GLU A 138 -14.90 -0.34 -8.93
C GLU A 138 -13.91 -1.48 -9.17
N THR A 139 -14.26 -2.69 -8.74
CA THR A 139 -13.41 -3.90 -8.82
C THR A 139 -13.98 -4.95 -9.77
N TYR A 140 -14.89 -4.54 -10.65
CA TYR A 140 -15.50 -5.40 -11.67
C TYR A 140 -16.22 -6.64 -11.11
N GLY A 141 -16.76 -6.54 -9.89
CA GLY A 141 -17.45 -7.65 -9.21
C GLY A 141 -16.50 -8.65 -8.54
N VAL A 142 -15.19 -8.40 -8.57
CA VAL A 142 -14.19 -9.18 -7.83
C VAL A 142 -14.04 -8.55 -6.45
N MET A 143 -14.29 -9.29 -5.39
CA MET A 143 -13.98 -8.81 -4.04
C MET A 143 -12.46 -8.67 -3.92
N ILE A 144 -11.97 -7.57 -3.35
CA ILE A 144 -10.52 -7.38 -3.12
C ILE A 144 -10.29 -7.02 -1.66
N TYR A 145 -11.25 -6.32 -1.07
CA TYR A 145 -11.14 -5.76 0.26
C TYR A 145 -11.95 -6.54 1.29
N GLN A 146 -11.53 -6.42 2.55
CA GLN A 146 -12.31 -6.84 3.71
C GLN A 146 -13.69 -6.17 3.74
N GLU A 147 -13.75 -4.90 3.35
CA GLU A 147 -14.97 -4.12 3.26
C GLU A 147 -15.90 -4.63 2.14
N ASP A 148 -15.38 -5.26 1.09
CA ASP A 148 -16.20 -5.86 0.01
C ASP A 148 -16.97 -7.07 0.53
N VAL A 149 -16.33 -7.91 1.35
CA VAL A 149 -16.97 -9.04 2.01
C VAL A 149 -18.14 -8.57 2.89
N ILE A 150 -17.91 -7.52 3.69
CA ILE A 150 -18.96 -6.95 4.54
C ILE A 150 -20.10 -6.39 3.68
N LYS A 151 -19.80 -5.64 2.62
CA LYS A 151 -20.83 -5.08 1.71
C LYS A 151 -21.67 -6.16 1.06
N VAL A 152 -21.07 -7.26 0.60
CA VAL A 152 -21.78 -8.37 -0.04
C VAL A 152 -22.63 -9.11 0.99
N ALA A 153 -22.05 -9.48 2.13
CA ALA A 153 -22.76 -10.14 3.22
C ALA A 153 -23.99 -9.35 3.68
N HIS A 154 -23.85 -8.03 3.83
CA HIS A 154 -24.95 -7.18 4.28
C HIS A 154 -25.95 -6.86 3.17
N HIS A 155 -25.52 -6.18 2.10
CA HIS A 155 -26.43 -5.64 1.10
C HIS A 155 -26.97 -6.71 0.13
N ILE A 156 -26.16 -7.71 -0.22
CA ILE A 156 -26.57 -8.74 -1.17
C ILE A 156 -27.23 -9.89 -0.45
N VAL A 157 -26.59 -10.46 0.57
CA VAL A 157 -27.08 -11.66 1.26
C VAL A 157 -28.16 -11.31 2.30
N GLY A 158 -27.99 -10.20 3.03
CA GLY A 158 -28.98 -9.75 4.02
C GLY A 158 -28.58 -9.99 5.47
N LEU A 159 -27.32 -10.33 5.73
CA LEU A 159 -26.79 -10.39 7.10
C LEU A 159 -26.82 -8.99 7.74
N THR A 160 -26.93 -8.91 9.05
CA THR A 160 -26.68 -7.67 9.78
C THR A 160 -25.21 -7.25 9.65
N LEU A 161 -24.90 -5.97 9.90
CA LEU A 161 -23.51 -5.50 9.86
C LEU A 161 -22.62 -6.21 10.89
N GLU A 162 -23.19 -6.57 12.05
CA GLU A 162 -22.49 -7.35 13.07
C GLU A 162 -22.15 -8.77 12.57
N GLU A 163 -23.13 -9.48 12.02
CA GLU A 163 -22.92 -10.82 11.43
C GLU A 163 -21.92 -10.76 10.25
N ALA A 164 -22.01 -9.72 9.41
CA ALA A 164 -21.11 -9.53 8.28
C ALA A 164 -19.66 -9.29 8.72
N ASP A 165 -19.43 -8.48 9.77
CA ASP A 165 -18.09 -8.29 10.32
C ASP A 165 -17.61 -9.55 11.07
N LEU A 166 -18.50 -10.28 11.75
CA LEU A 166 -18.17 -11.57 12.36
C LEU A 166 -17.70 -12.58 11.31
N LEU A 167 -18.40 -12.66 10.17
CA LEU A 167 -18.02 -13.47 9.01
C LEU A 167 -16.63 -13.07 8.50
N ARG A 168 -16.37 -11.78 8.30
CA ARG A 168 -15.04 -11.30 7.88
C ARG A 168 -13.93 -11.71 8.88
N ARG A 169 -14.19 -11.59 10.19
CA ARG A 169 -13.22 -11.98 11.25
C ARG A 169 -12.96 -13.48 11.27
N ALA A 170 -14.02 -14.28 11.13
CA ALA A 170 -13.94 -15.74 11.06
C ALA A 170 -13.10 -16.19 9.86
N MET A 171 -13.38 -15.63 8.68
CA MET A 171 -12.62 -15.91 7.45
C MET A 171 -11.16 -15.44 7.53
N SER A 172 -10.82 -14.45 8.36
CA SER A 172 -9.42 -14.01 8.54
C SER A 172 -8.59 -14.95 9.41
N GLY A 173 -9.13 -16.09 9.87
CA GLY A 173 -8.46 -17.05 10.74
C GLY A 173 -8.24 -16.56 12.18
N LYS A 174 -8.69 -15.34 12.49
CA LYS A 174 -8.57 -14.72 13.82
C LYS A 174 -9.58 -15.25 14.83
N MET A 175 -10.64 -15.93 14.37
CA MET A 175 -11.61 -16.62 15.21
C MET A 175 -11.72 -18.08 14.77
N ARG A 176 -11.00 -18.98 15.44
CA ARG A 176 -10.99 -20.43 15.15
C ARG A 176 -12.04 -21.21 15.94
N SER A 177 -13.27 -20.71 16.03
CA SER A 177 -14.38 -21.55 16.51
C SER A 177 -15.09 -22.14 15.31
N HIS A 178 -14.87 -23.44 15.05
CA HIS A 178 -15.59 -24.18 14.00
C HIS A 178 -17.10 -24.02 14.13
N LYS A 179 -17.61 -24.00 15.37
CA LYS A 179 -19.03 -23.80 15.67
C LYS A 179 -19.55 -22.43 15.22
N ALA A 180 -18.79 -21.36 15.45
CA ALA A 180 -19.19 -20.01 15.02
C ALA A 180 -19.21 -19.90 13.48
N MET A 181 -18.25 -20.53 12.81
CA MET A 181 -18.19 -20.55 11.34
C MET A 181 -19.37 -21.31 10.74
N GLN A 182 -19.73 -22.45 11.34
CA GLN A 182 -20.89 -23.23 10.92
C GLN A 182 -22.20 -22.44 11.07
N MET A 183 -22.42 -21.82 12.25
CA MET A 183 -23.60 -20.97 12.48
C MET A 183 -23.71 -19.81 11.47
N LEU A 184 -22.58 -19.17 11.15
CA LEU A 184 -22.54 -18.10 10.16
C LEU A 184 -22.83 -18.59 8.74
N SER A 185 -22.34 -19.77 8.38
CA SER A 185 -22.64 -20.43 7.10
C SER A 185 -24.12 -20.74 6.98
N GLU A 186 -24.71 -21.39 7.99
CA GLU A 186 -26.14 -21.70 8.02
C GLU A 186 -27.00 -20.43 7.90
N ARG A 187 -26.63 -19.38 8.65
CA ARG A 187 -27.29 -18.08 8.57
C ARG A 187 -27.16 -17.45 7.18
N PHE A 188 -25.98 -17.49 6.57
CA PHE A 188 -25.73 -16.98 5.23
C PHE A 188 -26.66 -17.64 4.19
N PHE A 189 -26.74 -18.97 4.18
CA PHE A 189 -27.58 -19.69 3.22
C PHE A 189 -29.08 -19.49 3.50
N SER A 190 -29.48 -19.37 4.77
CA SER A 190 -30.87 -18.99 5.12
C SER A 190 -31.25 -17.63 4.52
N CYS A 191 -30.40 -16.60 4.69
CA CYS A 191 -30.66 -15.28 4.14
C CYS A 191 -30.68 -15.28 2.59
N CYS A 192 -29.81 -16.05 1.95
CA CYS A 192 -29.86 -16.25 0.49
C CYS A 192 -31.21 -16.84 0.04
N LYS A 193 -31.74 -17.82 0.79
CA LYS A 193 -33.04 -18.45 0.52
C LYS A 193 -34.19 -17.45 0.73
N GLU A 194 -34.16 -16.67 1.81
CA GLU A 194 -35.14 -15.59 2.06
C GLU A 194 -35.16 -14.55 0.93
N LYS A 195 -34.03 -14.33 0.25
CA LYS A 195 -33.90 -13.47 -0.94
C LYS A 195 -34.18 -14.17 -2.27
N ASN A 196 -34.64 -15.42 -2.25
CA ASN A 196 -34.93 -16.23 -3.44
C ASN A 196 -33.73 -16.41 -4.39
N TYR A 197 -32.51 -16.43 -3.88
CA TYR A 197 -31.35 -16.79 -4.68
C TYR A 197 -31.29 -18.30 -4.91
N SER A 198 -31.00 -18.70 -6.15
CA SER A 198 -30.75 -20.11 -6.47
C SER A 198 -29.57 -20.66 -5.67
N GLU A 199 -29.57 -21.97 -5.43
CA GLU A 199 -28.48 -22.65 -4.72
C GLU A 199 -27.12 -22.42 -5.41
N THR A 200 -27.08 -22.46 -6.74
CA THR A 200 -25.86 -22.22 -7.53
C THR A 200 -25.26 -20.83 -7.29
N VAL A 201 -26.10 -19.78 -7.27
CA VAL A 201 -25.67 -18.40 -6.95
C VAL A 201 -25.20 -18.30 -5.50
N SER A 202 -25.92 -18.91 -4.57
CA SER A 202 -25.59 -18.87 -3.14
C SER A 202 -24.25 -19.54 -2.85
N GLN A 203 -24.01 -20.72 -3.43
CA GLN A 203 -22.73 -21.43 -3.35
C GLN A 203 -21.60 -20.65 -4.02
N ALA A 204 -21.85 -20.02 -5.18
CA ALA A 204 -20.85 -19.20 -5.86
C ALA A 204 -20.42 -17.97 -5.02
N LEU A 205 -21.38 -17.28 -4.38
CA LEU A 205 -21.09 -16.17 -3.46
C LEU A 205 -20.28 -16.64 -2.26
N TRP A 206 -20.69 -17.76 -1.64
CA TRP A 206 -19.98 -18.33 -0.50
C TRP A 206 -18.54 -18.69 -0.86
N LYS A 207 -18.34 -19.42 -1.96
CA LYS A 207 -17.02 -19.80 -2.46
C LYS A 207 -16.14 -18.59 -2.76
N GLN A 208 -16.72 -17.52 -3.30
CA GLN A 208 -15.99 -16.28 -3.51
C GLN A 208 -15.49 -15.73 -2.17
N ILE A 209 -16.36 -15.59 -1.15
CA ILE A 209 -15.97 -15.10 0.19
C ILE A 209 -14.92 -16.01 0.85
N GLU A 210 -15.09 -17.33 0.76
CA GLU A 210 -14.16 -18.32 1.31
C GLU A 210 -12.78 -18.24 0.65
N SER A 211 -12.71 -18.01 -0.66
CA SER A 211 -11.43 -17.83 -1.37
C SER A 211 -10.63 -16.59 -0.90
N PHE A 212 -11.29 -15.64 -0.24
CA PHE A 212 -10.65 -14.47 0.38
C PHE A 212 -10.25 -14.68 1.84
N ALA A 213 -10.65 -15.80 2.45
CA ALA A 213 -10.26 -16.16 3.80
C ALA A 213 -8.73 -16.16 3.94
N GLY A 214 -8.21 -15.42 4.92
CA GLY A 214 -6.78 -15.26 5.17
C GLY A 214 -6.02 -14.26 4.29
N TYR A 215 -6.60 -13.76 3.19
CA TYR A 215 -5.89 -12.88 2.24
C TYR A 215 -6.59 -11.54 1.92
N ALA A 216 -7.82 -11.33 2.40
CA ALA A 216 -8.54 -10.05 2.27
C ALA A 216 -7.77 -8.90 2.94
N PHE A 217 -7.71 -7.74 2.25
CA PHE A 217 -6.98 -6.57 2.74
C PHE A 217 -7.90 -5.42 3.12
N CYS A 218 -7.50 -4.60 4.10
CA CYS A 218 -8.28 -3.42 4.48
C CYS A 218 -8.10 -2.31 3.43
N LYS A 219 -9.21 -1.85 2.84
CA LYS A 219 -9.20 -0.83 1.79
C LYS A 219 -8.58 0.48 2.28
N ALA A 220 -8.92 0.92 3.49
CA ALA A 220 -8.40 2.18 4.05
C ALA A 220 -6.87 2.18 4.19
N HIS A 221 -6.30 1.04 4.61
CA HIS A 221 -4.85 0.88 4.71
C HIS A 221 -4.18 0.85 3.33
N SER A 222 -4.79 0.17 2.34
CA SER A 222 -4.27 0.20 0.98
C SER A 222 -4.33 1.59 0.35
N ALA A 223 -5.41 2.33 0.62
CA ALA A 223 -5.63 3.67 0.07
C ALA A 223 -4.59 4.67 0.61
N SER A 224 -4.25 4.60 1.90
CA SER A 224 -3.21 5.47 2.48
C SER A 224 -1.82 5.18 1.90
N PHE A 225 -1.52 3.91 1.60
CA PHE A 225 -0.26 3.52 0.98
C PHE A 225 -0.21 3.92 -0.50
N ALA A 226 -1.30 3.71 -1.24
CA ALA A 226 -1.43 4.14 -2.63
C ALA A 226 -1.28 5.67 -2.76
N LEU A 227 -1.79 6.43 -1.79
CA LEU A 227 -1.62 7.89 -1.75
C LEU A 227 -0.14 8.25 -1.67
N LEU A 228 0.60 7.66 -0.74
CA LEU A 228 2.04 7.89 -0.61
C LEU A 228 2.79 7.43 -1.87
N SER A 229 2.42 6.29 -2.46
CA SER A 229 3.00 5.82 -3.72
C SER A 229 2.84 6.83 -4.86
N PHE A 230 1.67 7.48 -4.99
CA PHE A 230 1.45 8.54 -5.97
C PHE A 230 2.33 9.77 -5.72
N GLN A 231 2.43 10.20 -4.46
CA GLN A 231 3.29 11.34 -4.10
C GLN A 231 4.76 11.05 -4.41
N VAL A 232 5.24 9.85 -4.08
CA VAL A 232 6.61 9.42 -4.36
C VAL A 232 6.86 9.27 -5.86
N ALA A 233 5.91 8.70 -6.61
CA ALA A 233 5.98 8.61 -8.07
C ALA A 233 6.01 10.00 -8.73
N TYR A 234 5.27 10.97 -8.18
CA TYR A 234 5.31 12.35 -8.64
C TYR A 234 6.68 12.98 -8.44
N LEU A 235 7.29 12.80 -7.26
CA LEU A 235 8.66 13.28 -7.02
C LEU A 235 9.65 12.63 -7.98
N LYS A 236 9.51 11.33 -8.27
CA LYS A 236 10.36 10.66 -9.26
C LYS A 236 10.16 11.20 -10.68
N ALA A 237 8.93 11.55 -11.06
CA ALA A 237 8.63 12.05 -12.39
C ALA A 237 9.15 13.48 -12.63
N HIS A 238 9.06 14.35 -11.62
CA HIS A 238 9.32 15.79 -11.77
C HIS A 238 10.65 16.27 -11.14
N TYR A 239 11.18 15.53 -10.17
CA TYR A 239 12.44 15.81 -9.46
C TYR A 239 13.31 14.55 -9.41
N PRO A 240 13.62 13.92 -10.57
CA PRO A 240 14.27 12.61 -10.60
C PRO A 240 15.64 12.62 -9.92
N ALA A 241 16.42 13.69 -10.03
CA ALA A 241 17.75 13.78 -9.42
C ALA A 241 17.66 13.79 -7.89
N GLU A 242 16.89 14.72 -7.34
CA GLU A 242 16.66 14.87 -5.90
C GLU A 242 16.02 13.61 -5.32
N PHE A 243 15.03 13.05 -6.02
CA PHE A 243 14.36 11.82 -5.63
C PHE A 243 15.33 10.65 -5.53
N MET A 244 16.12 10.40 -6.59
CA MET A 244 17.06 9.28 -6.61
C MET A 244 18.19 9.45 -5.60
N ALA A 245 18.68 10.67 -5.39
CA ALA A 245 19.63 10.95 -4.30
C ALA A 245 19.02 10.63 -2.93
N GLY A 246 17.76 11.00 -2.69
CA GLY A 246 17.03 10.64 -1.47
C GLY A 246 16.87 9.14 -1.28
N VAL A 247 16.55 8.39 -2.34
CA VAL A 247 16.48 6.91 -2.31
C VAL A 247 17.84 6.30 -1.96
N LEU A 248 18.92 6.80 -2.58
CA LEU A 248 20.28 6.31 -2.35
C LEU A 248 20.78 6.61 -0.92
N ASN A 249 20.47 7.80 -0.39
CA ASN A 249 20.79 8.18 1.00
C ASN A 249 20.06 7.30 2.03
N ASN A 250 18.87 6.79 1.70
CA ASN A 250 18.13 5.85 2.54
C ASN A 250 18.58 4.38 2.37
N GLY A 251 19.66 4.12 1.62
CA GLY A 251 20.16 2.77 1.36
C GLY A 251 19.33 1.97 0.35
N GLY A 252 18.39 2.61 -0.35
CA GLY A 252 17.53 1.96 -1.33
C GLY A 252 16.21 1.44 -0.75
N GLY A 253 15.91 0.16 -0.98
CA GLY A 253 14.58 -0.42 -0.78
C GLY A 253 14.58 -1.92 -1.13
N TYR A 254 13.75 -2.33 -2.07
CA TYR A 254 13.65 -3.73 -2.52
C TYR A 254 14.94 -4.30 -3.17
N TYR A 255 15.72 -3.47 -3.85
CA TYR A 255 16.93 -3.87 -4.57
C TYR A 255 18.22 -3.38 -3.87
N SER A 256 19.38 -3.83 -4.36
CA SER A 256 20.67 -3.27 -3.95
C SER A 256 20.89 -1.85 -4.50
N THR A 257 21.76 -1.08 -3.85
CA THR A 257 22.14 0.29 -4.26
C THR A 257 22.50 0.39 -5.75
N ALA A 258 23.20 -0.61 -6.29
CA ALA A 258 23.61 -0.65 -7.71
C ALA A 258 22.42 -0.59 -8.69
N VAL A 259 21.26 -1.15 -8.33
CA VAL A 259 20.06 -1.10 -9.16
C VAL A 259 19.50 0.32 -9.21
N TYR A 260 19.53 1.05 -8.10
CA TYR A 260 19.07 2.46 -8.07
C TYR A 260 20.03 3.37 -8.82
N ILE A 261 21.34 3.13 -8.77
CA ILE A 261 22.32 3.84 -9.59
C ILE A 261 22.02 3.61 -11.09
N THR A 262 21.75 2.37 -11.48
CA THR A 262 21.38 2.04 -12.87
C THR A 262 20.04 2.67 -13.26
N GLU A 263 19.08 2.73 -12.33
CA GLU A 263 17.80 3.39 -12.57
C GLU A 263 17.98 4.89 -12.78
N ALA A 264 18.83 5.56 -11.99
CA ALA A 264 19.15 6.97 -12.19
C ALA A 264 19.69 7.23 -13.61
N GLN A 265 20.58 6.36 -14.12
CA GLN A 265 21.06 6.43 -15.50
C GLN A 265 19.94 6.23 -16.52
N ARG A 266 19.02 5.29 -16.28
CA ARG A 266 17.84 5.05 -17.16
C ARG A 266 16.87 6.22 -17.18
N LEU A 267 16.82 7.01 -16.13
CA LEU A 267 16.07 8.27 -16.08
C LEU A 267 16.78 9.41 -16.83
N GLY A 268 17.98 9.17 -17.37
CA GLY A 268 18.77 10.16 -18.10
C GLY A 268 19.68 11.00 -17.20
N LEU A 269 19.81 10.65 -15.91
CA LEU A 269 20.62 11.42 -14.96
C LEU A 269 22.11 11.15 -15.16
N LYS A 270 22.89 12.23 -15.14
CA LYS A 270 24.36 12.15 -15.17
C LYS A 270 24.89 11.92 -13.76
N LEU A 271 25.65 10.86 -13.60
CA LEU A 271 26.29 10.52 -12.33
C LEU A 271 27.68 11.17 -12.27
N LEU A 272 27.89 12.03 -11.29
CA LEU A 272 29.18 12.64 -10.99
C LEU A 272 29.84 11.87 -9.85
N LEU A 273 31.09 11.45 -10.07
CA LEU A 273 31.86 10.73 -9.06
C LEU A 273 32.14 11.60 -7.82
N PRO A 274 32.52 10.97 -6.69
CA PRO A 274 32.97 11.69 -5.51
C PRO A 274 34.09 12.66 -5.83
N ASP A 275 34.04 13.85 -5.25
CA ASP A 275 34.96 14.96 -5.51
C ASP A 275 35.18 15.72 -4.21
N VAL A 276 36.45 15.84 -3.80
CA VAL A 276 36.83 16.49 -2.55
C VAL A 276 36.28 17.92 -2.47
N ASN A 277 36.25 18.64 -3.59
CA ASN A 277 35.82 20.04 -3.64
C ASN A 277 34.31 20.23 -3.74
N ARG A 278 33.53 19.16 -4.01
CA ARG A 278 32.10 19.31 -4.35
C ARG A 278 31.15 18.33 -3.66
N SER A 279 31.62 17.13 -3.30
CA SER A 279 30.80 16.13 -2.63
C SER A 279 30.52 16.51 -1.18
N LEU A 280 29.38 16.02 -0.68
CA LEU A 280 29.04 15.94 0.73
C LEU A 280 29.12 14.46 1.17
N TYR A 281 28.82 14.17 2.43
CA TYR A 281 28.72 12.78 2.89
C TYR A 281 27.68 11.99 2.08
N GLY A 282 26.44 12.48 2.04
CA GLY A 282 25.35 11.89 1.25
C GLY A 282 25.38 12.24 -0.24
N TYR A 283 24.61 11.48 -1.02
CA TYR A 283 24.29 11.77 -2.41
C TYR A 283 23.53 13.09 -2.51
N VAL A 284 23.87 13.91 -3.51
CA VAL A 284 23.18 15.17 -3.79
C VAL A 284 22.67 15.15 -5.23
N GLY A 285 21.36 15.25 -5.39
CA GLY A 285 20.70 15.36 -6.68
C GLY A 285 20.30 16.80 -6.94
N LYS A 286 20.55 17.29 -8.15
CA LYS A 286 20.11 18.60 -8.61
C LYS A 286 20.00 18.61 -10.13
N ASP A 287 18.92 19.19 -10.64
CA ASP A 287 18.67 19.34 -12.08
C ASP A 287 18.68 17.96 -12.78
N GLN A 288 19.67 17.68 -13.63
CA GLN A 288 19.85 16.41 -14.35
C GLN A 288 21.10 15.63 -13.90
N GLU A 289 21.63 15.95 -12.72
CA GLU A 289 22.86 15.35 -12.21
C GLU A 289 22.68 14.81 -10.78
N ILE A 290 23.35 13.70 -10.48
CA ILE A 290 23.54 13.22 -9.10
C ILE A 290 25.03 13.20 -8.82
N ARG A 291 25.45 13.95 -7.81
CA ARG A 291 26.79 13.83 -7.21
C ARG A 291 26.77 12.69 -6.20
N ILE A 292 27.63 11.71 -6.43
CA ILE A 292 27.89 10.61 -5.48
C ILE A 292 28.57 11.20 -4.25
N GLY A 293 28.00 10.91 -3.08
CA GLY A 293 28.54 11.32 -1.78
C GLY A 293 29.68 10.42 -1.33
N PHE A 294 30.44 10.88 -0.34
CA PHE A 294 31.52 10.10 0.27
C PHE A 294 31.04 8.78 0.90
N ILE A 295 29.75 8.69 1.26
CA ILE A 295 29.10 7.45 1.75
C ILE A 295 29.25 6.25 0.78
N ALA A 296 29.49 6.51 -0.51
CA ALA A 296 29.72 5.44 -1.50
C ALA A 296 31.15 4.88 -1.46
N ILE A 297 32.10 5.56 -0.82
CA ILE A 297 33.49 5.13 -0.72
C ILE A 297 33.59 4.08 0.38
N LYS A 298 34.09 2.90 0.02
CA LYS A 298 34.24 1.79 0.95
C LYS A 298 35.17 2.20 2.11
N ASN A 299 34.72 1.94 3.34
CA ASN A 299 35.43 2.26 4.59
C ASN A 299 35.65 3.76 4.84
N PHE A 300 34.88 4.64 4.20
CA PHE A 300 34.97 6.08 4.47
C PHE A 300 33.98 6.48 5.56
N GLU A 301 34.49 7.09 6.62
CA GLU A 301 33.69 7.48 7.78
C GLU A 301 32.97 8.82 7.56
N GLU A 302 31.78 8.95 8.15
CA GLU A 302 30.99 10.19 8.10
C GLU A 302 31.74 11.36 8.74
N SER A 303 32.38 11.12 9.89
CA SER A 303 33.22 12.11 10.59
C SER A 303 34.32 12.70 9.70
N SER A 304 34.99 11.86 8.92
CA SER A 304 36.03 12.29 7.98
C SER A 304 35.46 13.11 6.81
N ALA A 305 34.25 12.76 6.35
CA ALA A 305 33.55 13.53 5.32
C ALA A 305 33.14 14.92 5.82
N GLU A 306 32.65 15.00 7.06
CA GLU A 306 32.27 16.26 7.71
C GLU A 306 33.49 17.18 7.85
N THR A 307 34.63 16.66 8.35
CA THR A 307 35.87 17.45 8.43
C THR A 307 36.29 18.04 7.07
N ILE A 308 36.24 17.25 5.99
CA ILE A 308 36.58 17.75 4.65
C ILE A 308 35.62 18.87 4.22
N VAL A 309 34.33 18.77 4.55
CA VAL A 309 33.34 19.77 4.16
C VAL A 309 33.51 21.05 4.99
N ASP A 310 33.81 20.92 6.28
CA ASP A 310 34.04 22.06 7.17
C ASP A 310 35.28 22.85 6.73
N GLU A 311 36.42 22.17 6.54
CA GLU A 311 37.68 22.76 6.07
C GLU A 311 37.56 23.43 4.68
N ARG A 312 36.59 23.00 3.85
CA ARG A 312 36.34 23.61 2.53
C ARG A 312 35.60 24.95 2.62
N ASN A 313 34.86 25.18 3.70
CA ASN A 313 34.04 26.37 3.90
C ASN A 313 34.73 27.45 4.75
N GLU A 314 35.90 27.13 5.33
CA GLU A 314 36.83 28.12 5.92
C GLU A 314 37.57 28.91 4.85
#